data_AF-A0AAV6W2A1-F1
#
_entry.id   AF-A0AAV6W2A1-F1
#
_cell.length_a   1.000
_cell.length_b   1.000
_cell.length_c   1.000
_cell.angle_alpha   90.00
_cell.angle_beta   90.00
_cell.angle_gamma   90.00
#
_symmetry.space_group_name_H-M   'P 1'
#
loop_
_entity.id
_entity.type
_entity.pdbx_description
1 polymer ?
#
loop_
_entity_poly.entity_id
_entity_poly.type
_entity_poly.pdbx_seq_one_letter_code
_entity_poly.pdbx_strand_id
1 'polypeptide(L)'
;MDSKNIFKVLKLNSQETYEFEKVDKNLQICMDKTFKDYLIKWDMHSKFQVKTYKFQNNFKSRIDDQLILDFIQSKILPNISDLKRESSIDSSKELNIEIEPIPCTILSMEFFDRIHENGITLSDGTIKKCFEEYVEDIVVADELRNMLMVEDSDNYEIYKEEERNEFLFRLFQHLCIGGCLNQYEDNIEPYFLMSKELYKELLCVRKVGSEKKTTITSKVYKITIYNGNQPVFPRVGFQHPQDLSYIIINFSTNEITMLKHTW
;
A
#
# COMPACT_ATOMS: atom_id res chain seq x y z
N MET A 1 -5.86 14.90 12.35
CA MET A 1 -6.26 14.13 13.55
C MET A 1 -5.63 12.76 13.41
N ASP A 2 -4.60 12.46 14.21
CA ASP A 2 -3.84 11.21 14.13
C ASP A 2 -4.72 9.99 14.44
N SER A 3 -5.22 9.35 13.38
CA SER A 3 -5.96 8.08 13.47
C SER A 3 -5.03 6.86 13.49
N LYS A 4 -3.83 6.98 14.06
CA LYS A 4 -2.88 5.85 14.21
C LYS A 4 -3.19 5.08 15.49
N ASN A 5 -3.65 3.84 15.37
CA ASN A 5 -3.76 2.94 16.51
C ASN A 5 -2.40 2.26 16.72
N ILE A 6 -1.73 2.60 17.82
CA ILE A 6 -0.45 1.99 18.20
C ILE A 6 -0.73 0.84 19.18
N PHE A 7 -0.36 -0.39 18.79
CA PHE A 7 -0.49 -1.57 19.63
C PHE A 7 0.91 -2.01 20.13
N LYS A 8 1.07 -2.10 21.46
CA LYS A 8 2.29 -2.66 22.08
C LYS A 8 2.14 -4.18 22.25
N VAL A 9 3.14 -4.96 21.81
CA VAL A 9 3.08 -6.43 21.78
C VAL A 9 3.09 -7.09 23.16
N LEU A 10 3.34 -6.35 24.24
CA LEU A 10 3.38 -6.88 25.61
C LEU A 10 2.09 -7.53 26.14
N LYS A 11 0.97 -7.47 25.40
CA LYS A 11 -0.29 -8.13 25.77
C LYS A 11 -0.89 -9.00 24.67
N LEU A 12 -0.09 -9.65 23.82
CA LEU A 12 -0.60 -10.78 23.02
C LEU A 12 -0.76 -12.02 23.92
N ASN A 13 -1.77 -12.01 24.80
CA ASN A 13 -2.17 -13.19 25.57
C ASN A 13 -3.02 -14.12 24.69
N SER A 14 -2.35 -15.13 24.14
CA SER A 14 -2.70 -16.56 24.22
C SER A 14 -4.15 -16.99 23.88
N GLN A 15 -4.57 -16.80 22.63
CA GLN A 15 -5.25 -17.80 21.80
C GLN A 15 -5.54 -17.17 20.43
N GLU A 16 -4.93 -17.70 19.37
CA GLU A 16 -5.28 -17.28 18.01
C GLU A 16 -6.77 -17.53 17.78
N THR A 17 -7.49 -16.47 17.41
CA THR A 17 -8.94 -16.53 17.16
C THR A 17 -9.27 -16.78 15.70
N TYR A 18 -8.34 -16.44 14.82
CA TYR A 18 -8.45 -16.62 13.38
C TYR A 18 -7.40 -17.59 12.83
N GLU A 19 -7.86 -18.48 11.95
CA GLU A 19 -6.99 -19.34 11.14
C GLU A 19 -6.90 -18.79 9.72
N PHE A 20 -5.74 -18.96 9.08
CA PHE A 20 -5.45 -18.40 7.76
C PHE A 20 -4.89 -19.43 6.80
N GLU A 21 -5.66 -19.70 5.74
CA GLU A 21 -5.29 -20.58 4.63
C GLU A 21 -4.87 -19.75 3.42
N LYS A 22 -3.73 -20.07 2.81
CA LYS A 22 -3.23 -19.33 1.65
C LYS A 22 -4.16 -19.56 0.45
N VAL A 23 -4.47 -18.48 -0.25
CA VAL A 23 -5.18 -18.51 -1.54
C VAL A 23 -4.20 -18.15 -2.63
N ASP A 24 -4.02 -19.04 -3.60
CA ASP A 24 -3.30 -18.71 -4.83
C ASP A 24 -4.22 -17.89 -5.74
N LYS A 25 -4.27 -16.58 -5.46
CA LYS A 25 -5.01 -15.61 -6.25
C LYS A 25 -4.12 -15.15 -7.41
N ASN A 26 -4.51 -15.50 -8.63
CA ASN A 26 -3.84 -15.06 -9.83
C ASN A 26 -4.24 -13.60 -10.10
N LEU A 27 -3.46 -12.66 -9.57
CA LEU A 27 -3.70 -11.26 -9.85
C LEU A 27 -3.31 -10.95 -11.29
N GLN A 28 -4.18 -10.29 -12.04
CA GLN A 28 -3.91 -9.95 -13.43
C GLN A 28 -2.67 -9.07 -13.52
N ILE A 29 -2.47 -8.14 -12.58
CA ILE A 29 -1.23 -7.35 -12.48
C ILE A 29 0.07 -8.15 -12.38
N CYS A 30 0.03 -9.40 -11.89
CA CYS A 30 1.21 -10.27 -11.79
C CYS A 30 1.32 -11.25 -12.98
N MET A 31 0.22 -11.53 -13.66
CA MET A 31 0.13 -12.56 -14.70
C MET A 31 0.12 -11.98 -16.12
N ASP A 32 -0.46 -10.79 -16.30
CA ASP A 32 -0.47 -10.08 -17.57
C ASP A 32 0.94 -9.62 -17.92
N LYS A 33 1.34 -9.89 -19.16
CA LYS A 33 2.68 -9.57 -19.64
C LYS A 33 2.95 -8.07 -19.57
N THR A 34 1.99 -7.24 -19.96
CA THR A 34 2.13 -5.78 -20.00
C THR A 34 2.34 -5.22 -18.59
N PHE A 35 1.53 -5.67 -17.63
CA PHE A 35 1.64 -5.22 -16.23
C PHE A 35 2.93 -5.69 -15.57
N LYS A 36 3.35 -6.91 -15.87
CA LYS A 36 4.64 -7.42 -15.44
C LYS A 36 5.80 -6.63 -16.04
N ASP A 37 5.73 -6.29 -17.33
CA ASP A 37 6.75 -5.49 -18.01
C ASP A 37 6.85 -4.10 -17.39
N TYR A 38 5.73 -3.46 -17.01
CA TYR A 38 5.75 -2.21 -16.23
C TYR A 38 6.41 -2.37 -14.86
N LEU A 39 6.05 -3.40 -14.08
CA LEU A 39 6.67 -3.63 -12.76
C LEU A 39 8.17 -3.92 -12.88
N ILE A 40 8.64 -4.55 -13.95
CA ILE A 40 10.06 -4.77 -14.21
C ILE A 40 10.73 -3.45 -14.59
N LYS A 41 10.13 -2.71 -15.52
CA LYS A 41 10.63 -1.41 -15.99
C LYS A 41 10.75 -0.40 -14.83
N TRP A 42 9.80 -0.41 -13.91
CA TRP A 42 9.79 0.44 -12.74
C TRP A 42 10.59 -0.13 -11.56
N ASP A 43 11.36 -1.21 -11.74
CA ASP A 43 12.17 -1.84 -10.69
C ASP A 43 11.39 -2.27 -9.42
N MET A 44 10.11 -2.62 -9.59
CA MET A 44 9.26 -3.05 -8.47
C MET A 44 9.06 -4.57 -8.43
N HIS A 45 9.16 -5.26 -9.57
CA HIS A 45 8.72 -6.64 -9.74
C HIS A 45 9.30 -7.64 -8.72
N SER A 46 10.57 -7.49 -8.32
CA SER A 46 11.23 -8.43 -7.41
C SER A 46 10.79 -8.27 -5.94
N LYS A 47 10.41 -7.05 -5.54
CA LYS A 47 10.09 -6.69 -4.15
C LYS A 47 8.60 -6.44 -3.93
N PHE A 48 7.82 -6.32 -5.01
CA PHE A 48 6.37 -6.17 -4.99
C PHE A 48 5.71 -7.53 -4.75
N GLN A 49 5.05 -7.69 -3.60
CA GLN A 49 4.43 -8.93 -3.16
C GLN A 49 2.96 -8.72 -2.82
N VAL A 50 2.10 -9.56 -3.38
CA VAL A 50 0.71 -9.67 -2.96
C VAL A 50 0.43 -11.10 -2.54
N LYS A 51 -0.05 -11.29 -1.31
CA LYS A 51 -0.40 -12.61 -0.76
C LYS A 51 -1.79 -12.55 -0.16
N THR A 52 -2.69 -13.41 -0.64
CA THR A 52 -4.08 -13.48 -0.16
C THR A 52 -4.27 -14.72 0.68
N TYR A 53 -5.05 -14.61 1.74
CA TYR A 53 -5.42 -15.71 2.62
C TYR A 53 -6.91 -15.66 2.89
N LYS A 54 -7.55 -16.83 2.97
CA LYS A 54 -8.89 -16.94 3.56
C LYS A 54 -8.73 -17.04 5.07
N PHE A 55 -9.57 -16.31 5.79
CA PHE A 55 -9.63 -16.38 7.24
C PHE A 55 -10.94 -17.02 7.71
N GLN A 56 -10.84 -17.84 8.75
CA GLN A 56 -11.99 -18.42 9.42
C GLN A 56 -12.00 -17.95 10.88
N ASN A 57 -13.18 -17.58 11.38
CA ASN A 57 -13.34 -17.13 12.77
C ASN A 57 -13.77 -18.32 13.63
N ASN A 58 -13.01 -18.61 14.69
CA ASN A 58 -13.37 -19.63 15.66
C ASN A 58 -14.40 -19.13 16.71
N PHE A 59 -14.75 -17.84 16.68
CA PHE A 59 -15.68 -17.20 17.62
C PHE A 59 -16.81 -16.40 16.94
N LYS A 60 -17.83 -16.00 17.72
CA LYS A 60 -19.03 -15.32 17.20
C LYS A 60 -18.86 -13.82 16.92
N SER A 61 -17.95 -13.12 17.59
CA SER A 61 -17.72 -11.69 17.36
C SER A 61 -16.55 -11.47 16.41
N ARG A 62 -16.77 -10.64 15.39
CA ARG A 62 -15.73 -10.23 14.43
C ARG A 62 -15.13 -8.90 14.90
N ILE A 63 -13.83 -8.90 15.17
CA ILE A 63 -13.09 -7.72 15.65
C ILE A 63 -11.92 -7.51 14.68
N ASP A 64 -11.93 -6.40 13.95
CA ASP A 64 -10.96 -6.09 12.90
C ASP A 64 -9.52 -6.08 13.42
N ASP A 65 -9.28 -5.38 14.54
CA ASP A 65 -7.95 -5.28 15.14
C ASP A 65 -7.41 -6.67 15.55
N GLN A 66 -8.26 -7.54 16.10
CA GLN A 66 -7.85 -8.90 16.46
C GLN A 66 -7.51 -9.75 15.22
N LEU A 67 -8.31 -9.64 14.15
CA LEU A 67 -8.03 -10.32 12.89
C LEU A 67 -6.68 -9.89 12.31
N ILE A 68 -6.37 -8.58 12.35
CA ILE A 68 -5.08 -8.05 11.89
C ILE A 68 -3.94 -8.55 12.77
N LEU A 69 -4.10 -8.51 14.09
CA LEU A 69 -3.08 -8.96 15.03
C LEU A 69 -2.78 -10.47 14.88
N ASP A 70 -3.81 -11.31 14.77
CA ASP A 70 -3.65 -12.76 14.53
C ASP A 70 -2.97 -13.02 13.19
N PHE A 71 -3.29 -12.22 12.15
CA PHE A 71 -2.62 -12.32 10.85
C PHE A 71 -1.14 -11.93 10.93
N ILE A 72 -0.82 -10.83 11.60
CA ILE A 72 0.56 -10.39 11.81
C ILE A 72 1.33 -11.46 12.56
N GLN A 73 0.77 -11.98 13.66
CA GLN A 73 1.40 -13.00 14.49
C GLN A 73 1.67 -14.29 13.71
N SER A 74 0.71 -14.77 12.93
CA SER A 74 0.83 -16.04 12.23
C SER A 74 1.60 -15.98 10.90
N LYS A 75 1.52 -14.86 10.16
CA LYS A 75 2.07 -14.76 8.78
C LYS A 75 3.22 -13.77 8.62
N ILE A 76 3.36 -12.76 9.50
CA ILE A 76 4.39 -11.72 9.36
C ILE A 76 5.53 -11.92 10.37
N LEU A 77 5.23 -12.09 11.66
CA LEU A 77 6.23 -12.23 12.72
C LEU A 77 7.19 -13.42 12.57
N PRO A 78 6.82 -14.59 12.00
CA PRO A 78 7.77 -15.67 11.79
C PRO A 78 8.95 -15.24 10.90
N ASN A 79 8.66 -14.50 9.82
CA ASN A 79 9.70 -14.00 8.90
C ASN A 79 10.62 -12.96 9.58
N ILE A 80 10.09 -12.18 10.55
CA ILE A 80 10.89 -11.22 11.33
C ILE A 80 11.74 -11.95 12.38
N SER A 81 11.22 -13.05 12.92
CA SER A 81 11.93 -13.87 13.91
C SER A 81 13.15 -14.57 13.31
N ASP A 82 13.08 -14.95 12.03
CA ASP A 82 14.24 -15.44 11.28
C ASP A 82 15.32 -14.35 11.18
N LEU A 83 14.94 -13.10 10.90
CA LEU A 83 15.88 -11.96 10.89
C LEU A 83 16.51 -11.66 12.26
N LYS A 84 15.80 -11.93 13.38
CA LYS A 84 16.38 -11.84 14.74
C LYS A 84 17.52 -12.84 14.93
N ARG A 85 17.43 -14.04 14.36
CA ARG A 85 18.48 -15.07 14.46
C ARG A 85 19.74 -14.66 13.69
N GLU A 86 19.59 -13.86 12.65
CA GLU A 86 20.67 -13.34 11.82
C GLU A 86 21.28 -12.03 12.37
N SER A 87 21.06 -11.69 13.65
CA SER A 87 21.63 -10.53 14.36
C SER A 87 21.23 -9.13 13.85
N SER A 88 20.24 -9.03 12.97
CA SER A 88 19.78 -7.74 12.41
C SER A 88 18.82 -6.96 13.33
N ILE A 89 18.37 -7.57 14.44
CA ILE A 89 17.33 -7.03 15.33
C ILE A 89 17.68 -7.38 16.79
N ASP A 90 17.48 -6.44 17.71
CA ASP A 90 17.73 -6.64 19.15
C ASP A 90 16.66 -7.55 19.77
N SER A 91 17.08 -8.77 20.16
CA SER A 91 16.19 -9.78 20.74
C SER A 91 15.67 -9.41 22.14
N SER A 92 16.32 -8.46 22.83
CA SER A 92 15.89 -7.98 24.15
C SER A 92 14.76 -6.96 24.08
N LYS A 93 14.53 -6.37 22.90
CA LYS A 93 13.49 -5.36 22.68
C LYS A 93 12.19 -5.97 22.21
N GLU A 94 11.11 -5.40 22.74
CA GLU A 94 9.76 -5.70 22.31
C GLU A 94 9.48 -5.18 20.91
N LEU A 95 8.54 -5.85 20.24
CA LEU A 95 8.00 -5.38 18.99
C LEU A 95 6.85 -4.40 19.25
N ASN A 96 6.78 -3.31 18.50
CA ASN A 96 5.64 -2.40 18.50
C ASN A 96 4.97 -2.48 17.13
N ILE A 97 3.66 -2.64 17.10
CA ILE A 97 2.89 -2.76 15.85
C ILE A 97 2.05 -1.49 15.72
N GLU A 98 2.32 -0.72 14.67
CA GLU A 98 1.51 0.41 14.26
C GLU A 98 0.53 -0.03 13.18
N ILE A 99 -0.77 0.24 13.42
CA ILE A 99 -1.86 -0.05 12.49
C ILE A 99 -2.57 1.27 12.19
N GLU A 100 -2.39 1.76 10.97
CA GLU A 100 -3.00 3.00 10.48
C GLU A 100 -4.13 2.64 9.51
N PRO A 101 -5.41 2.93 9.82
CA PRO A 101 -6.51 2.77 8.89
C PRO A 101 -6.36 3.75 7.72
N ILE A 102 -6.44 3.23 6.50
CA ILE A 102 -6.28 4.03 5.28
C ILE A 102 -7.65 4.19 4.62
N PRO A 103 -8.10 5.42 4.35
CA PRO A 103 -9.31 5.67 3.59
C PRO A 103 -9.25 4.96 2.22
N CYS A 104 -10.33 4.29 1.86
CA CYS A 104 -10.49 3.68 0.54
C CYS A 104 -11.92 3.94 0.04
N THR A 105 -12.18 5.19 -0.33
CA THR A 105 -13.53 5.68 -0.64
C THR A 105 -13.73 6.08 -2.11
N ILE A 106 -12.64 6.30 -2.84
CA ILE A 106 -12.67 6.73 -4.24
C ILE A 106 -13.19 5.62 -5.16
N LEU A 107 -14.25 5.90 -5.91
CA LEU A 107 -14.91 4.94 -6.82
C LEU A 107 -14.62 5.20 -8.31
N SER A 108 -14.06 6.36 -8.65
CA SER A 108 -13.88 6.81 -10.04
C SER A 108 -12.44 7.27 -10.27
N MET A 109 -11.90 6.94 -11.45
CA MET A 109 -10.59 7.46 -11.88
C MET A 109 -10.64 8.94 -12.26
N GLU A 110 -11.84 9.53 -12.42
CA GLU A 110 -12.03 10.98 -12.58
C GLU A 110 -11.40 11.79 -11.42
N PHE A 111 -11.16 11.13 -10.27
CA PHE A 111 -10.36 11.67 -9.19
C PHE A 111 -9.01 12.23 -9.67
N PHE A 112 -8.42 11.63 -10.70
CA PHE A 112 -7.14 12.04 -11.27
C PHE A 112 -7.23 13.05 -12.42
N ASP A 113 -8.42 13.43 -12.89
CA ASP A 113 -8.59 14.35 -14.02
C ASP A 113 -7.88 15.69 -13.78
N ARG A 114 -7.80 16.12 -12.51
CA ARG A 114 -7.10 17.33 -12.10
C ARG A 114 -5.60 17.36 -12.47
N ILE A 115 -4.97 16.21 -12.71
CA ILE A 115 -3.59 16.16 -13.25
C ILE A 115 -3.54 16.82 -14.63
N HIS A 116 -4.52 16.53 -15.49
CA HIS A 116 -4.65 17.17 -16.79
C HIS A 116 -5.08 18.64 -16.66
N GLU A 117 -6.07 18.92 -15.82
CA GLU A 117 -6.66 20.27 -15.69
C GLU A 117 -5.66 21.31 -15.15
N ASN A 118 -4.73 20.88 -14.29
CA ASN A 118 -3.68 21.75 -13.75
C ASN A 118 -2.39 21.71 -14.57
N GLY A 119 -2.42 21.08 -15.76
CA GLY A 119 -1.31 21.15 -16.70
C GLY A 119 -0.06 20.39 -16.28
N ILE A 120 -0.16 19.36 -15.43
CA ILE A 120 0.94 18.44 -15.15
C ILE A 120 1.30 17.63 -16.41
N THR A 121 0.31 17.39 -17.25
CA THR A 121 0.44 16.72 -18.55
C THR A 121 -0.01 17.61 -19.69
N LEU A 122 0.40 17.29 -20.91
CA LEU A 122 -0.21 17.77 -22.14
C LEU A 122 -1.53 17.03 -22.43
N SER A 123 -2.27 17.48 -23.44
CA SER A 123 -3.56 16.89 -23.83
C SER A 123 -3.49 15.45 -24.32
N ASP A 124 -2.31 14.98 -24.74
CA ASP A 124 -2.05 13.61 -25.15
C ASP A 124 -1.57 12.71 -23.98
N GLY A 125 -1.53 13.23 -22.76
CA GLY A 125 -1.06 12.55 -21.56
C GLY A 125 0.46 12.60 -21.36
N THR A 126 1.22 13.25 -22.25
CA THR A 126 2.66 13.45 -22.06
C THR A 126 2.92 14.26 -20.79
N ILE A 127 3.71 13.73 -19.87
CA ILE A 127 4.06 14.36 -18.59
C ILE A 127 5.08 15.48 -18.86
N LYS A 128 4.81 16.68 -18.36
CA LYS A 128 5.71 17.82 -18.53
C LYS A 128 6.99 17.62 -17.73
N LYS A 129 8.13 17.94 -18.33
CA LYS A 129 9.44 17.90 -17.66
C LYS A 129 9.65 19.15 -16.82
N CYS A 130 10.40 19.00 -15.73
CA CYS A 130 10.83 20.09 -14.86
C CYS A 130 12.35 20.03 -14.66
N PHE A 131 12.90 20.95 -13.88
CA PHE A 131 14.30 20.85 -13.48
C PHE A 131 14.51 19.63 -12.58
N GLU A 132 15.64 18.97 -12.78
CA GLU A 132 16.00 17.78 -12.01
C GLU A 132 16.36 18.15 -10.57
N GLU A 133 15.77 17.43 -9.62
CA GLU A 133 16.07 17.49 -8.20
C GLU A 133 16.10 16.10 -7.59
N TYR A 134 16.75 15.98 -6.42
CA TYR A 134 16.85 14.72 -5.68
C TYR A 134 16.10 14.83 -4.37
N VAL A 135 15.15 13.93 -4.15
CA VAL A 135 14.36 13.84 -2.92
C VAL A 135 14.50 12.42 -2.38
N GLU A 136 15.15 12.25 -1.23
CA GLU A 136 15.37 10.93 -0.59
C GLU A 136 15.91 9.88 -1.58
N ASP A 137 16.99 10.21 -2.29
CA ASP A 137 17.64 9.38 -3.34
C ASP A 137 16.77 9.09 -4.59
N ILE A 138 15.60 9.71 -4.73
CA ILE A 138 14.74 9.62 -5.92
C ILE A 138 15.00 10.83 -6.83
N VAL A 139 15.23 10.56 -8.12
CA VAL A 139 15.31 11.61 -9.15
C VAL A 139 13.90 12.08 -9.50
N VAL A 140 13.65 13.38 -9.31
CA VAL A 140 12.43 14.07 -9.73
C VAL A 140 12.80 14.98 -10.89
N ALA A 141 12.29 14.68 -12.09
CA ALA A 141 12.62 15.40 -13.33
C ALA A 141 11.38 15.69 -14.18
N ASP A 142 10.20 15.55 -13.60
CA ASP A 142 8.92 15.88 -14.22
C ASP A 142 7.91 16.41 -13.21
N GLU A 143 6.93 17.17 -13.73
CA GLU A 143 5.90 17.84 -12.94
C GLU A 143 5.02 16.85 -12.16
N LEU A 144 4.89 15.60 -12.64
CA LEU A 144 4.10 14.58 -11.94
C LEU A 144 4.78 14.16 -10.64
N ARG A 145 6.04 13.76 -10.70
CA ARG A 145 6.79 13.35 -9.52
C ARG A 145 7.06 14.53 -8.59
N ASN A 146 7.24 15.73 -9.15
CA ASN A 146 7.35 16.96 -8.38
C ASN A 146 6.06 17.19 -7.55
N MET A 147 4.87 17.16 -8.16
CA MET A 147 3.59 17.21 -7.44
C MET A 147 3.42 16.09 -6.40
N LEU A 148 3.90 14.88 -6.70
CA LEU A 148 3.76 13.73 -5.82
C LEU A 148 4.69 13.77 -4.60
N MET A 149 5.83 14.44 -4.67
CA MET A 149 6.90 14.30 -3.67
C MET A 149 7.37 15.60 -3.02
N VAL A 150 7.23 16.74 -3.71
CA VAL A 150 7.85 17.99 -3.30
C VAL A 150 6.78 18.85 -2.66
N GLU A 151 6.76 18.87 -1.33
CA GLU A 151 5.75 19.58 -0.53
C GLU A 151 5.71 21.08 -0.83
N ASP A 152 6.87 21.68 -1.13
CA ASP A 152 7.00 23.09 -1.47
C ASP A 152 6.70 23.42 -2.94
N SER A 153 6.25 22.45 -3.75
CA SER A 153 5.91 22.70 -5.15
C SER A 153 4.56 23.41 -5.31
N ASP A 154 4.46 24.28 -6.31
CA ASP A 154 3.21 24.97 -6.67
C ASP A 154 2.03 24.01 -6.91
N ASN A 155 2.34 22.77 -7.30
CA ASN A 155 1.37 21.76 -7.71
C ASN A 155 1.03 20.76 -6.59
N TYR A 156 1.74 20.75 -5.45
CA TYR A 156 1.53 19.76 -4.38
C TYR A 156 0.10 19.74 -3.85
N GLU A 157 -0.49 20.94 -3.69
CA GLU A 157 -1.83 21.14 -3.12
C GLU A 157 -2.98 20.93 -4.12
N ILE A 158 -2.71 20.49 -5.35
CA ILE A 158 -3.76 20.03 -6.29
C ILE A 158 -4.59 18.90 -5.64
N TYR A 159 -3.99 18.12 -4.75
CA TYR A 159 -4.68 17.18 -3.87
C TYR A 159 -4.47 17.57 -2.41
N LYS A 160 -5.56 17.62 -1.65
CA LYS A 160 -5.50 17.89 -0.21
C LYS A 160 -4.91 16.71 0.54
N GLU A 161 -4.43 16.94 1.76
CA GLU A 161 -3.83 15.90 2.60
C GLU A 161 -4.76 14.68 2.77
N GLU A 162 -6.07 14.88 2.94
CA GLU A 162 -7.03 13.78 3.06
C GLU A 162 -7.14 12.95 1.77
N GLU A 163 -7.06 13.61 0.61
CA GLU A 163 -7.11 12.97 -0.71
C GLU A 163 -5.82 12.23 -1.01
N ARG A 164 -4.68 12.80 -0.63
CA ARG A 164 -3.37 12.15 -0.69
C ARG A 164 -3.30 10.90 0.21
N ASN A 165 -4.08 10.91 1.29
CA ASN A 165 -4.20 9.79 2.20
C ASN A 165 -5.12 8.66 1.69
N GLU A 166 -5.89 8.87 0.63
CA GLU A 166 -6.70 7.82 0.01
C GLU A 166 -5.82 6.71 -0.57
N PHE A 167 -6.26 5.47 -0.38
CA PHE A 167 -5.51 4.28 -0.81
C PHE A 167 -5.23 4.28 -2.31
N LEU A 168 -6.18 4.77 -3.13
CA LEU A 168 -5.98 4.90 -4.58
C LEU A 168 -4.82 5.85 -4.91
N PHE A 169 -4.77 7.02 -4.25
CA PHE A 169 -3.69 7.99 -4.43
C PHE A 169 -2.35 7.39 -4.00
N ARG A 170 -2.30 6.75 -2.83
CA ARG A 170 -1.06 6.12 -2.32
C ARG A 170 -0.53 5.03 -3.25
N LEU A 171 -1.39 4.22 -3.86
CA LEU A 171 -0.98 3.23 -4.86
C LEU A 171 -0.44 3.90 -6.13
N PHE A 172 -1.13 4.90 -6.64
CA PHE A 172 -0.72 5.67 -7.81
C PHE A 172 0.65 6.32 -7.61
N GLN A 173 0.83 7.02 -6.48
CA GLN A 173 2.11 7.62 -6.10
C GLN A 173 3.24 6.58 -6.08
N HIS A 174 3.00 5.41 -5.48
CA HIS A 174 3.98 4.34 -5.44
C HIS A 174 4.37 3.84 -6.84
N LEU A 175 3.40 3.67 -7.74
CA LEU A 175 3.67 3.21 -9.10
C LEU A 175 4.46 4.25 -9.90
N CYS A 176 4.16 5.54 -9.73
CA CYS A 176 4.90 6.63 -10.37
C CYS A 176 6.35 6.74 -9.89
N ILE A 177 6.58 6.57 -8.58
CA ILE A 177 7.93 6.66 -7.99
C ILE A 177 8.79 5.43 -8.35
N GLY A 178 8.20 4.24 -8.41
CA GLY A 178 8.89 3.00 -8.83
C GLY A 178 9.89 2.47 -7.80
N GLY A 179 10.93 1.78 -8.22
CA GLY A 179 12.05 1.28 -7.42
C GLY A 179 13.34 2.07 -7.67
N CYS A 180 14.45 1.61 -7.11
CA CYS A 180 15.74 2.30 -7.18
C CYS A 180 16.23 2.51 -8.62
N LEU A 181 15.97 1.54 -9.51
CA LEU A 181 16.33 1.62 -10.93
C LEU A 181 15.12 1.95 -11.82
N ASN A 182 14.16 2.71 -11.30
CA ASN A 182 12.92 3.05 -12.01
C ASN A 182 13.20 3.73 -13.37
N GLN A 183 12.75 3.09 -14.45
CA GLN A 183 12.63 3.72 -15.76
C GLN A 183 11.21 4.28 -15.89
N TYR A 184 11.01 5.51 -15.42
CA TYR A 184 9.71 6.17 -15.42
C TYR A 184 9.15 6.38 -16.85
N GLU A 185 7.83 6.58 -16.93
CA GLU A 185 7.13 6.84 -18.18
C GLU A 185 7.15 8.33 -18.55
N ASP A 186 7.10 8.61 -19.84
CA ASP A 186 6.86 9.97 -20.35
C ASP A 186 5.37 10.29 -20.51
N ASN A 187 4.49 9.28 -20.39
CA ASN A 187 3.05 9.43 -20.52
C ASN A 187 2.36 8.89 -19.26
N ILE A 188 1.26 9.53 -18.85
CA ILE A 188 0.53 9.22 -17.62
C ILE A 188 -0.30 7.93 -17.69
N GLU A 189 -0.72 7.52 -18.88
CA GLU A 189 -1.69 6.44 -19.10
C GLU A 189 -1.28 5.08 -18.48
N PRO A 190 -0.01 4.64 -18.57
CA PRO A 190 0.43 3.41 -17.90
C PRO A 190 0.19 3.44 -16.39
N TYR A 191 0.40 4.58 -15.74
CA TYR A 191 0.21 4.73 -14.30
C TYR A 191 -1.26 4.69 -13.92
N PHE A 192 -2.13 5.35 -14.68
CA PHE A 192 -3.59 5.26 -14.46
C PHE A 192 -4.11 3.85 -14.67
N LEU A 193 -3.68 3.18 -15.74
CA LEU A 193 -4.07 1.81 -16.03
C LEU A 193 -3.67 0.86 -14.90
N MET A 194 -2.40 0.89 -14.48
CA MET A 194 -1.89 0.04 -13.41
C MET A 194 -2.56 0.33 -12.07
N SER A 195 -2.77 1.59 -11.73
CA SER A 195 -3.43 1.99 -10.48
C SER A 195 -4.87 1.50 -10.45
N LYS A 196 -5.61 1.68 -11.55
CA LYS A 196 -7.00 1.25 -11.68
C LYS A 196 -7.15 -0.26 -11.53
N GLU A 197 -6.34 -1.04 -12.25
CA GLU A 197 -6.46 -2.49 -12.21
C GLU A 197 -6.01 -3.05 -10.86
N LEU A 198 -4.90 -2.56 -10.30
CA LEU A 198 -4.48 -2.94 -8.96
C LEU A 198 -5.54 -2.62 -7.90
N TYR A 199 -6.13 -1.43 -7.93
CA TYR A 199 -7.16 -1.01 -6.98
C TYR A 199 -8.41 -1.90 -7.06
N LYS A 200 -8.86 -2.22 -8.29
CA LYS A 200 -10.00 -3.11 -8.54
C LYS A 200 -9.76 -4.54 -8.10
N GLU A 201 -8.54 -5.04 -8.23
CA GLU A 201 -8.22 -6.41 -7.84
C GLU A 201 -8.07 -6.60 -6.32
N LEU A 202 -7.64 -5.55 -5.62
CA LEU A 202 -7.48 -5.54 -4.17
C LEU A 202 -8.80 -5.34 -3.43
N LEU A 203 -9.66 -4.45 -3.93
CA LEU A 203 -10.87 -4.04 -3.24
C LEU A 203 -12.15 -4.71 -3.77
N CYS A 204 -13.12 -4.84 -2.88
CA CYS A 204 -14.45 -5.39 -3.13
C CYS A 204 -15.49 -4.27 -3.06
N VAL A 205 -16.21 -4.07 -4.15
CA VAL A 205 -17.30 -3.09 -4.25
C VAL A 205 -18.65 -3.82 -4.24
N ARG A 206 -19.62 -3.27 -3.52
CA ARG A 206 -21.00 -3.80 -3.50
C ARG A 206 -22.02 -2.67 -3.57
N LYS A 207 -23.22 -3.00 -4.05
CA LYS A 207 -24.38 -2.11 -3.93
C LYS A 207 -25.02 -2.34 -2.55
N VAL A 208 -25.08 -1.30 -1.74
CA VAL A 208 -25.58 -1.36 -0.35
C VAL A 208 -26.81 -0.47 -0.21
N GLY A 209 -27.75 -0.88 0.65
CA GLY A 209 -28.97 -0.12 0.96
C GLY A 209 -30.09 -0.27 -0.07
N SER A 210 -31.25 0.32 0.23
CA SER A 210 -32.45 0.31 -0.62
C SER A 210 -32.21 1.00 -1.97
N GLU A 211 -31.41 2.07 -1.98
CA GLU A 211 -31.05 2.85 -3.17
C GLU A 211 -29.95 2.19 -4.03
N LYS A 212 -29.40 1.05 -3.59
CA LYS A 212 -28.34 0.30 -4.29
C LYS A 212 -27.09 1.14 -4.60
N LYS A 213 -26.69 2.03 -3.68
CA LYS A 213 -25.48 2.84 -3.82
C LYS A 213 -24.24 1.95 -3.82
N THR A 214 -23.44 2.06 -4.88
CA THR A 214 -22.14 1.39 -5.01
C THR A 214 -21.18 1.91 -3.95
N THR A 215 -20.62 1.03 -3.13
CA THR A 215 -19.71 1.37 -2.02
C THR A 215 -18.59 0.33 -1.90
N ILE A 216 -17.38 0.77 -1.56
CA ILE A 216 -16.28 -0.13 -1.22
C ILE A 216 -16.56 -0.76 0.15
N THR A 217 -16.45 -2.09 0.21
CA THR A 217 -16.71 -2.88 1.43
C THR A 217 -15.44 -3.40 2.09
N SER A 218 -14.31 -3.26 1.40
CA SER A 218 -12.99 -3.57 1.93
C SER A 218 -12.58 -2.56 3.00
N LYS A 219 -11.68 -2.97 3.88
CA LYS A 219 -10.95 -2.07 4.77
C LYS A 219 -9.45 -2.21 4.52
N VAL A 220 -8.73 -1.11 4.56
CA VAL A 220 -7.29 -1.06 4.30
C VAL A 220 -6.57 -0.50 5.52
N TYR A 221 -5.47 -1.13 5.88
CA TYR A 221 -4.62 -0.74 7.01
C TYR A 221 -3.16 -0.74 6.58
N LYS A 222 -2.42 0.34 6.84
CA LYS A 222 -0.96 0.36 6.74
C LYS A 222 -0.37 -0.25 8.00
N ILE A 223 0.61 -1.11 7.82
CA ILE A 223 1.27 -1.82 8.93
C ILE A 223 2.72 -1.41 8.99
N THR A 224 3.20 -1.13 10.18
CA THR A 224 4.61 -0.96 10.45
C THR A 224 4.96 -1.63 11.76
N ILE A 225 6.06 -2.38 11.78
CA ILE A 225 6.52 -3.06 12.99
C ILE A 225 7.89 -2.51 13.34
N TYR A 226 8.07 -2.16 14.61
CA TYR A 226 9.32 -1.65 15.15
C TYR A 226 9.87 -2.61 16.19
N ASN A 227 11.20 -2.66 16.32
CA ASN A 227 11.91 -3.24 17.45
C ASN A 227 12.58 -2.11 18.23
N GLY A 228 12.00 -1.74 19.38
CA GLY A 228 12.26 -0.42 19.98
C GLY A 228 11.86 0.71 19.03
N ASN A 229 12.84 1.51 18.59
CA ASN A 229 12.64 2.62 17.65
C ASN A 229 13.06 2.30 16.21
N GLN A 230 13.58 1.10 15.96
CA GLN A 230 14.01 0.70 14.61
C GLN A 230 12.87 0.00 13.87
N PRO A 231 12.48 0.44 12.66
CA PRO A 231 11.54 -0.31 11.84
C PRO A 231 12.17 -1.64 11.44
N VAL A 232 11.36 -2.70 11.50
CA VAL A 232 11.71 -4.07 11.11
C VAL A 232 10.77 -4.63 10.04
N PHE A 233 9.66 -3.94 9.78
CA PHE A 233 8.71 -4.28 8.73
C PHE A 233 8.04 -3.01 8.16
N PRO A 234 7.90 -2.87 6.83
CA PRO A 234 8.23 -3.87 5.80
C PRO A 234 9.73 -4.09 5.54
N ARG A 235 10.58 -3.17 5.99
CA ARG A 235 12.04 -3.19 5.84
C ARG A 235 12.72 -3.01 7.21
N VAL A 236 13.90 -3.58 7.37
CA VAL A 236 14.75 -3.38 8.55
C VAL A 236 15.63 -2.14 8.38
N GLY A 237 15.71 -1.31 9.42
CA GLY A 237 16.66 -0.20 9.49
C GLY A 237 16.01 1.14 9.16
N PHE A 238 16.11 1.58 7.90
CA PHE A 238 15.58 2.88 7.47
C PHE A 238 14.27 2.70 6.70
N GLN A 239 13.30 3.58 6.97
CA GLN A 239 12.04 3.66 6.22
C GLN A 239 12.25 4.56 5.01
N HIS A 240 12.08 4.00 3.83
CA HIS A 240 12.05 4.77 2.60
C HIS A 240 10.62 5.21 2.26
N PRO A 241 10.39 6.37 1.62
CA PRO A 241 9.06 6.77 1.14
C PRO A 241 8.36 5.73 0.25
N GLN A 242 9.16 4.87 -0.37
CA GLN A 242 8.73 3.79 -1.27
C GLN A 242 8.63 2.40 -0.61
N ASP A 243 8.71 2.37 0.71
CA ASP A 243 8.36 1.20 1.50
C ASP A 243 6.84 1.19 1.75
N LEU A 244 6.19 0.11 1.33
CA LEU A 244 4.74 -0.06 1.43
C LEU A 244 4.42 -1.36 2.13
N SER A 245 3.46 -1.28 3.06
CA SER A 245 2.82 -2.46 3.62
C SER A 245 1.39 -2.20 3.99
N TYR A 246 0.48 -2.85 3.27
CA TYR A 246 -0.95 -2.78 3.52
C TYR A 246 -1.54 -4.16 3.78
N ILE A 247 -2.48 -4.20 4.71
CA ILE A 247 -3.42 -5.30 4.91
C ILE A 247 -4.78 -4.83 4.41
N ILE A 248 -5.36 -5.59 3.47
CA ILE A 248 -6.68 -5.35 2.91
C ILE A 248 -7.60 -6.48 3.37
N ILE A 249 -8.72 -6.12 4.02
CA ILE A 249 -9.68 -7.09 4.55
C ILE A 249 -10.97 -7.03 3.74
N ASN A 250 -11.35 -8.18 3.17
CA ASN A 250 -12.58 -8.40 2.43
C ASN A 250 -13.50 -9.32 3.22
N PHE A 251 -14.33 -8.73 4.09
CA PHE A 251 -15.26 -9.48 4.95
C PHE A 251 -16.33 -10.28 4.22
N SER A 252 -16.59 -9.90 2.97
CA SER A 252 -17.56 -10.53 2.09
C SER A 252 -17.07 -11.85 1.49
N THR A 253 -15.76 -11.96 1.24
CA THR A 253 -15.10 -13.16 0.72
C THR A 253 -14.33 -13.91 1.81
N ASN A 254 -14.31 -13.36 3.03
CA ASN A 254 -13.46 -13.79 4.14
C ASN A 254 -11.98 -13.85 3.73
N GLU A 255 -11.53 -12.86 2.96
CA GLU A 255 -10.15 -12.78 2.50
C GLU A 255 -9.41 -11.64 3.18
N ILE A 256 -8.15 -11.89 3.52
CA ILE A 256 -7.18 -10.90 3.96
C ILE A 256 -5.99 -10.93 2.99
N THR A 257 -5.64 -9.77 2.45
CA THR A 257 -4.57 -9.63 1.46
C THR A 257 -3.47 -8.75 2.02
N MET A 258 -2.25 -9.25 2.03
CA MET A 258 -1.06 -8.46 2.29
C MET A 258 -0.49 -7.97 0.97
N LEU A 259 -0.37 -6.65 0.82
CA LEU A 259 0.38 -5.99 -0.24
C LEU A 259 1.66 -5.40 0.39
N LYS A 260 2.83 -5.68 -0.17
CA LYS A 260 4.12 -5.17 0.31
C LYS A 260 5.03 -4.81 -0.85
N HIS A 261 5.76 -3.71 -0.69
CA HIS A 261 6.92 -3.34 -1.51
C HIS A 261 7.99 -2.73 -0.60
N THR A 262 9.25 -2.83 -0.99
CA THR A 262 10.37 -2.18 -0.29
C THR A 262 11.33 -1.61 -1.32
N TRP A 263 11.93 -0.45 -1.06
CA TRP A 263 12.92 0.19 -1.95
C TRP A 263 14.15 -0.68 -2.22
#